data_AF-A0A7V2NL06-F1
#
_entry.id   AF-A0A7V2NL06-F1
#
_cell.length_a   1.000
_cell.length_b   1.000
_cell.length_c   1.000
_cell.angle_alpha   90.00
_cell.angle_beta   90.00
_cell.angle_gamma   90.00
#
_symmetry.space_group_name_H-M   'P 1'
#
loop_
_entity.id
_entity.type
_entity.pdbx_description
1 polymer ?
#
loop_
_entity_poly.entity_id
_entity_poly.type
_entity_poly.pdbx_seq_one_letter_code
_entity_poly.pdbx_strand_id
1 'polypeptide(L)'
;MLNNQAERLERGISLLPVDLQKLFRADWDQHQQLFEDMPDVLDGDQDWLQALAVVWCCSDFCALTIQRRPEIFHDLLQSGDLYRSYSGVDIDQRMQSLEFEDEATLKTALRRFRQREMLRIAWRDLAGWAGLDEVLSTLSALADACVNVGLSYAYQQACEKYGQPIGSESGKVVSMVVLAVGKLGGHELNFSSDIDLIFYYEEAGETDSQSPLSNHEFFLHVSRSLISILNESTKDGFVFRVDMRLRPNGDSGPLALNFDAAELYYQTQGREWERYAMIKARPVAGDLRAGKALLEMLRPFVYRKYIDYGVVESIRDLKKQIEDELRRKGVENNIKLGPGGIREIEFTAQAMQLIRGGRKESLQQPSLLTVLPLLAQLDCLTGTAV
;
A
#
# COMPACT_ATOMS: atom_id res chain seq x y z
N MET A 1 19.16 41.09 7.64
CA MET A 1 18.78 39.82 7.00
C MET A 1 17.38 39.37 7.42
N LEU A 2 17.03 39.38 8.71
CA LEU A 2 15.68 39.03 9.22
C LEU A 2 14.50 39.74 8.50
N ASN A 3 14.62 41.03 8.18
CA ASN A 3 13.55 41.75 7.43
C ASN A 3 13.26 41.17 6.03
N ASN A 4 14.24 40.57 5.35
CA ASN A 4 14.05 40.05 3.99
C ASN A 4 13.37 38.67 4.01
N GLN A 5 13.67 37.83 5.02
CA GLN A 5 13.05 36.51 5.19
C GLN A 5 11.58 36.62 5.58
N ALA A 6 11.26 37.48 6.55
CA ALA A 6 9.88 37.74 6.95
C ALA A 6 9.04 38.27 5.78
N GLU A 7 9.60 39.14 4.94
CA GLU A 7 8.92 39.67 3.76
C GLU A 7 8.68 38.60 2.68
N ARG A 8 9.66 37.72 2.44
CA ARG A 8 9.53 36.61 1.47
C ARG A 8 8.48 35.59 1.90
N LEU A 9 8.44 35.28 3.18
CA LEU A 9 7.43 34.38 3.74
C LEU A 9 6.03 35.02 3.70
N GLU A 10 5.89 36.28 4.11
CA GLU A 10 4.61 37.01 4.01
C GLU A 10 4.09 37.06 2.57
N ARG A 11 4.97 37.12 1.56
CA ARG A 11 4.56 36.95 0.16
C ARG A 11 3.93 35.58 -0.09
N GLY A 12 4.54 34.49 0.35
CA GLY A 12 3.95 33.14 0.23
C GLY A 12 2.61 33.00 0.96
N ILE A 13 2.52 33.50 2.20
CA ILE A 13 1.28 33.50 3.00
C ILE A 13 0.18 34.30 2.31
N SER A 14 0.51 35.46 1.74
CA SER A 14 -0.48 36.33 1.08
C SER A 14 -1.18 35.68 -0.11
N LEU A 15 -0.61 34.60 -0.67
CA LEU A 15 -1.21 33.81 -1.76
C LEU A 15 -2.25 32.80 -1.26
N LEU A 16 -2.30 32.52 0.04
CA LEU A 16 -3.25 31.56 0.61
C LEU A 16 -4.65 32.17 0.81
N PRO A 17 -5.71 31.37 0.80
CA PRO A 17 -7.02 31.77 1.33
C PRO A 17 -6.92 32.37 2.74
N VAL A 18 -7.71 33.40 3.02
CA VAL A 18 -7.65 34.17 4.29
C VAL A 18 -7.72 33.30 5.54
N ASP A 19 -8.49 32.20 5.52
CA ASP A 19 -8.60 31.31 6.67
C ASP A 19 -7.33 30.46 6.89
N LEU A 20 -6.63 30.07 5.82
CA LEU A 20 -5.32 29.41 5.92
C LEU A 20 -4.23 30.38 6.39
N GLN A 21 -4.30 31.66 5.99
CA GLN A 21 -3.37 32.68 6.50
C GLN A 21 -3.46 32.83 8.03
N LYS A 22 -4.69 32.78 8.58
CA LYS A 22 -4.90 32.86 10.04
C LYS A 22 -4.30 31.64 10.75
N LEU A 23 -4.52 30.45 10.22
CA LEU A 23 -3.94 29.21 10.76
C LEU A 23 -2.42 29.26 10.73
N PHE A 24 -1.83 29.62 9.59
CA PHE A 24 -0.38 29.74 9.47
C PHE A 24 0.21 30.69 10.51
N ARG A 25 -0.38 31.89 10.66
CA ARG A 25 0.11 32.89 11.61
C ARG A 25 -0.05 32.45 13.07
N ALA A 26 -1.04 31.61 13.37
CA ALA A 26 -1.20 31.03 14.71
C ALA A 26 -0.11 30.00 15.03
N ASP A 27 0.33 29.24 14.03
CA ASP A 27 1.33 28.18 14.20
C ASP A 27 2.76 28.64 13.89
N TRP A 28 2.93 29.82 13.28
CA TRP A 28 4.22 30.37 12.85
C TRP A 28 5.26 30.44 13.97
N ASP A 29 4.84 30.84 15.18
CA ASP A 29 5.71 30.94 16.35
C ASP A 29 6.35 29.58 16.71
N GLN A 30 5.70 28.46 16.37
CA GLN A 30 6.22 27.11 16.63
C GLN A 30 7.26 26.66 15.59
N HIS A 31 7.34 27.35 14.44
CA HIS A 31 8.10 26.91 13.27
C HIS A 31 9.20 27.89 12.85
N GLN A 32 9.23 29.10 13.40
CA GLN A 32 10.20 30.13 13.07
C GLN A 32 11.65 29.62 13.14
N GLN A 33 12.00 28.89 14.19
CA GLN A 33 13.38 28.42 14.42
C GLN A 33 13.89 27.50 13.29
N LEU A 34 13.00 26.74 12.65
CA LEU A 34 13.39 25.85 11.55
C LEU A 34 13.73 26.61 10.27
N PHE A 35 13.06 27.73 10.01
CA PHE A 35 13.38 28.60 8.87
C PHE A 35 14.64 29.45 9.12
N GLU A 36 14.97 29.70 10.39
CA GLU A 36 16.27 30.28 10.76
C GLU A 36 17.42 29.31 10.46
N ASP A 37 17.22 28.02 10.69
CA ASP A 37 18.21 26.96 10.42
C ASP A 37 18.35 26.63 8.91
N MET A 38 17.34 26.95 8.08
CA MET A 38 17.33 26.70 6.63
C MET A 38 16.93 27.97 5.84
N PRO A 39 17.76 29.03 5.86
CA PRO A 39 17.40 30.33 5.29
C PRO A 39 17.17 30.29 3.77
N ASP A 40 17.91 29.43 3.05
CA ASP A 40 17.88 29.30 1.60
C ASP A 40 16.55 28.73 1.08
N VAL A 41 15.76 28.08 1.95
CA VAL A 41 14.42 27.58 1.63
C VAL A 41 13.47 28.73 1.25
N LEU A 42 13.76 29.97 1.65
CA LEU A 42 12.97 31.15 1.31
C LEU A 42 13.46 31.88 0.04
N ASP A 43 14.52 31.38 -0.61
CA ASP A 43 15.10 31.97 -1.84
C ASP A 43 14.52 31.39 -3.14
N GLY A 44 13.47 30.56 -3.05
CA GLY A 44 12.80 29.98 -4.22
C GLY A 44 11.89 30.95 -4.98
N ASP A 45 11.37 30.48 -6.12
CA ASP A 45 10.42 31.23 -6.94
C ASP A 45 9.01 31.28 -6.32
N GLN A 46 8.07 31.94 -7.01
CA GLN A 46 6.72 32.12 -6.51
C GLN A 46 5.97 30.79 -6.32
N ASP A 47 6.18 29.81 -7.21
CA ASP A 47 5.53 28.49 -7.12
C ASP A 47 6.04 27.72 -5.89
N TRP A 48 7.36 27.74 -5.67
CA TRP A 48 7.98 27.17 -4.48
C TRP A 48 7.46 27.81 -3.19
N LEU A 49 7.43 29.14 -3.10
CA LEU A 49 6.98 29.84 -1.90
C LEU A 49 5.49 29.57 -1.60
N GLN A 50 4.66 29.42 -2.64
CA GLN A 50 3.27 29.02 -2.49
C GLN A 50 3.15 27.58 -1.99
N ALA A 51 3.87 26.64 -2.60
CA ALA A 51 3.90 25.24 -2.18
C ALA A 51 4.36 25.09 -0.73
N LEU A 52 5.46 25.76 -0.37
CA LEU A 52 5.99 25.82 0.98
C LEU A 52 4.92 26.29 1.98
N ALA A 53 4.23 27.39 1.68
CA ALA A 53 3.19 27.92 2.54
C ALA A 53 2.02 26.93 2.69
N VAL A 54 1.49 26.38 1.58
CA VAL A 54 0.36 25.42 1.60
C VAL A 54 0.72 24.17 2.41
N VAL A 55 1.84 23.53 2.08
CA VAL A 55 2.27 22.27 2.72
C VAL A 55 2.45 22.48 4.22
N TRP A 56 3.06 23.59 4.62
CA TRP A 56 3.31 23.88 6.02
C TRP A 56 2.03 24.19 6.80
N CYS A 57 1.08 24.93 6.21
CA CYS A 57 -0.21 25.24 6.85
C CYS A 57 -1.12 24.02 6.99
N CYS A 58 -1.10 23.14 5.98
CA CYS A 58 -2.16 22.16 5.79
C CYS A 58 -1.76 20.75 6.24
N SER A 59 -0.51 20.57 6.69
CA SER A 59 0.02 19.25 7.04
C SER A 59 0.95 19.27 8.24
N ASP A 60 0.37 19.01 9.42
CA ASP A 60 1.12 18.69 10.64
C ASP A 60 2.10 17.53 10.40
N PHE A 61 1.72 16.57 9.56
CA PHE A 61 2.61 15.46 9.20
C PHE A 61 3.90 15.96 8.55
N CYS A 62 3.81 16.85 7.56
CA CYS A 62 4.97 17.42 6.89
C CYS A 62 5.78 18.28 7.88
N ALA A 63 5.14 19.23 8.56
CA ALA A 63 5.80 20.13 9.49
C ALA A 63 6.54 19.38 10.62
N LEU A 64 5.87 18.42 11.27
CA LEU A 64 6.48 17.62 12.35
C LEU A 64 7.57 16.68 11.83
N THR A 65 7.44 16.13 10.63
CA THR A 65 8.49 15.29 10.03
C THR A 65 9.74 16.12 9.78
N ILE A 66 9.59 17.29 9.17
CA ILE A 66 10.70 18.21 8.87
C ILE A 66 11.36 18.71 10.17
N GLN A 67 10.56 19.04 11.20
CA GLN A 67 11.08 19.47 12.50
C GLN A 67 11.88 18.38 13.21
N ARG A 68 11.41 17.12 13.15
CA ARG A 68 12.10 15.99 13.80
C ARG A 68 13.31 15.51 13.01
N ARG A 69 13.29 15.67 11.69
CA ARG A 69 14.25 15.11 10.74
C ARG A 69 14.55 16.13 9.61
N PRO A 70 15.16 17.28 9.91
CA PRO A 70 15.44 18.31 8.90
C PRO A 70 16.36 17.78 7.78
N GLU A 71 17.19 16.78 8.07
CA GLU A 71 18.05 16.11 7.10
C GLU A 71 17.27 15.48 5.94
N ILE A 72 16.06 14.97 6.18
CA ILE A 72 15.21 14.37 5.14
C ILE A 72 14.75 15.43 4.14
N PHE A 73 14.31 16.59 4.65
CA PHE A 73 13.85 17.69 3.82
C PHE A 73 14.99 18.29 3.01
N HIS A 74 16.14 18.47 3.65
CA HIS A 74 17.35 18.95 3.01
C HIS A 74 17.80 18.04 1.86
N ASP A 75 17.83 16.72 2.07
CA ASP A 75 18.15 15.73 1.03
C ASP A 75 17.16 15.79 -0.14
N LEU A 76 15.86 15.89 0.14
CA LEU A 76 14.81 16.00 -0.87
C LEU A 76 14.94 17.28 -1.73
N LEU A 77 15.40 18.38 -1.13
CA LEU A 77 15.69 19.63 -1.82
C LEU A 77 16.96 19.53 -2.68
N GLN A 78 18.07 19.07 -2.10
CA GLN A 78 19.35 18.99 -2.79
C GLN A 78 19.32 18.00 -3.96
N SER A 79 18.62 16.88 -3.81
CA SER A 79 18.44 15.90 -4.88
C SER A 79 17.47 16.35 -5.97
N GLY A 80 16.67 17.40 -5.73
CA GLY A 80 15.60 17.86 -6.63
C GLY A 80 14.39 16.93 -6.67
N ASP A 81 14.32 15.95 -5.76
CA ASP A 81 13.29 14.90 -5.78
C ASP A 81 11.88 15.40 -5.52
N LEU A 82 11.71 16.49 -4.74
CA LEU A 82 10.38 17.09 -4.53
C LEU A 82 9.69 17.45 -5.85
N TYR A 83 10.47 17.87 -6.85
CA TYR A 83 9.97 18.31 -8.14
C TYR A 83 9.76 17.15 -9.13
N ARG A 84 10.23 15.94 -8.80
CA ARG A 84 10.17 14.78 -9.69
C ARG A 84 8.97 13.90 -9.39
N SER A 85 8.19 13.62 -10.44
CA SER A 85 7.24 12.50 -10.44
C SER A 85 8.02 11.19 -10.45
N TYR A 86 7.60 10.23 -9.63
CA TYR A 86 8.24 8.92 -9.51
C TYR A 86 7.36 7.84 -10.11
N SER A 87 7.99 6.92 -10.84
CA SER A 87 7.43 5.61 -11.11
C SER A 87 7.86 4.62 -10.04
N GLY A 88 7.31 3.40 -10.06
CA GLY A 88 7.81 2.33 -9.19
C GLY A 88 9.29 1.99 -9.43
N VAL A 89 9.78 2.18 -10.66
CA VAL A 89 11.21 1.97 -10.98
C VAL A 89 12.10 2.98 -10.25
N ASP A 90 11.67 4.23 -10.12
CA ASP A 90 12.43 5.25 -9.40
C ASP A 90 12.52 4.92 -7.89
N ILE A 91 11.42 4.42 -7.31
CA ILE A 91 11.40 3.92 -5.92
C ILE A 91 12.35 2.74 -5.75
N ASP A 92 12.28 1.74 -6.64
CA ASP A 92 13.15 0.56 -6.59
C ASP A 92 14.63 0.93 -6.70
N GLN A 93 14.98 1.86 -7.60
CA GLN A 93 16.35 2.34 -7.77
C GLN A 93 16.88 3.01 -6.49
N ARG A 94 16.06 3.83 -5.82
CA ARG A 94 16.47 4.40 -4.53
C ARG A 94 16.51 3.38 -3.40
N MET A 95 15.64 2.38 -3.44
CA MET A 95 15.64 1.31 -2.46
C MET A 95 16.94 0.48 -2.52
N GLN A 96 17.52 0.33 -3.72
CA GLN A 96 18.80 -0.36 -3.93
C GLN A 96 20.01 0.35 -3.29
N SER A 97 19.91 1.67 -3.02
CA SER A 97 20.97 2.39 -2.32
C SER A 97 20.85 2.33 -0.80
N LEU A 98 19.91 1.56 -0.25
CA LEU A 98 19.82 1.36 1.19
C LEU A 98 20.94 0.44 1.66
N GLU A 99 21.71 0.92 2.62
CA GLU A 99 22.77 0.16 3.27
C GLU A 99 22.29 -0.34 4.64
N PHE A 100 22.48 -1.63 4.89
CA PHE A 100 22.19 -2.29 6.15
C PHE A 100 23.05 -3.55 6.29
N GLU A 101 23.39 -3.90 7.53
CA GLU A 101 24.24 -5.06 7.85
C GLU A 101 23.46 -6.16 8.60
N ASP A 102 22.42 -5.76 9.31
CA ASP A 102 21.60 -6.62 10.18
C ASP A 102 20.13 -6.18 10.20
N GLU A 103 19.28 -6.92 10.93
CA GLU A 103 17.84 -6.66 10.96
C GLU A 103 17.52 -5.29 11.57
N ALA A 104 18.30 -4.84 12.56
CA ALA A 104 18.07 -3.58 13.26
C ALA A 104 18.38 -2.37 12.36
N THR A 105 19.50 -2.43 11.63
CA THR A 105 19.89 -1.42 10.65
C THR A 105 18.95 -1.43 9.45
N LEU A 106 18.51 -2.58 8.96
CA LEU A 106 17.47 -2.69 7.93
C LEU A 106 16.14 -2.04 8.37
N LYS A 107 15.66 -2.39 9.57
CA LYS A 107 14.43 -1.82 10.13
C LYS A 107 14.52 -0.29 10.20
N THR A 108 15.66 0.24 10.59
CA THR A 108 15.92 1.68 10.64
C THR A 108 15.92 2.30 9.24
N ALA A 109 16.64 1.68 8.29
CA ALA A 109 16.75 2.14 6.92
C ALA A 109 15.37 2.21 6.22
N LEU A 110 14.56 1.15 6.32
CA LEU A 110 13.22 1.12 5.72
C LEU A 110 12.28 2.18 6.32
N ARG A 111 12.34 2.42 7.64
CA ARG A 111 11.51 3.45 8.30
C ARG A 111 11.89 4.85 7.85
N ARG A 112 13.20 5.14 7.75
CA ARG A 112 13.70 6.43 7.25
C ARG A 112 13.35 6.63 5.78
N PHE A 113 13.52 5.59 4.96
CA PHE A 113 13.14 5.61 3.55
C PHE A 113 11.66 5.90 3.38
N ARG A 114 10.80 5.19 4.14
CA ARG A 114 9.35 5.43 4.15
C ARG A 114 9.02 6.85 4.61
N GLN A 115 9.65 7.37 5.66
CA GLN A 115 9.42 8.75 6.12
C GLN A 115 9.77 9.78 5.02
N ARG A 116 10.92 9.58 4.36
CA ARG A 116 11.36 10.42 3.23
C ARG A 116 10.37 10.41 2.08
N GLU A 117 9.99 9.24 1.60
CA GLU A 117 9.07 9.13 0.46
C GLU A 117 7.66 9.62 0.83
N MET A 118 7.18 9.37 2.04
CA MET A 118 5.90 9.89 2.50
C MET A 118 5.89 11.42 2.57
N LEU A 119 6.99 12.03 3.01
CA LEU A 119 7.15 13.49 2.98
C LEU A 119 7.12 14.01 1.53
N ARG A 120 7.88 13.38 0.63
CA ARG A 120 7.91 13.75 -0.80
C ARG A 120 6.53 13.65 -1.45
N ILE A 121 5.83 12.53 -1.25
CA ILE A 121 4.50 12.30 -1.84
C ILE A 121 3.48 13.30 -1.27
N ALA A 122 3.45 13.49 0.05
CA ALA A 122 2.55 14.45 0.69
C ALA A 122 2.82 15.89 0.22
N TRP A 123 4.10 16.26 0.07
CA TRP A 123 4.48 17.56 -0.46
C TRP A 123 3.93 17.78 -1.86
N ARG A 124 4.16 16.82 -2.77
CA ARG A 124 3.71 16.92 -4.17
C ARG A 124 2.19 16.97 -4.29
N ASP A 125 1.47 16.20 -3.47
CA ASP A 125 0.01 16.22 -3.40
C ASP A 125 -0.50 17.60 -2.96
N LEU A 126 -0.04 18.09 -1.81
CA LEU A 126 -0.49 19.37 -1.23
C LEU A 126 -0.07 20.59 -2.06
N ALA A 127 1.09 20.53 -2.73
CA ALA A 127 1.53 21.58 -3.64
C ALA A 127 0.77 21.58 -4.98
N GLY A 128 -0.05 20.56 -5.26
CA GLY A 128 -0.73 20.40 -6.55
C GLY A 128 0.20 19.98 -7.68
N TRP A 129 1.40 19.50 -7.37
CA TRP A 129 2.40 19.04 -8.33
C TRP A 129 2.21 17.59 -8.77
N ALA A 130 1.38 16.82 -8.05
CA ALA A 130 0.99 15.46 -8.36
C ALA A 130 -0.54 15.32 -8.39
N GLY A 131 -1.06 14.58 -9.36
CA GLY A 131 -2.46 14.17 -9.39
C GLY A 131 -2.73 12.93 -8.53
N LEU A 132 -4.00 12.62 -8.30
CA LEU A 132 -4.42 11.46 -7.49
C LEU A 132 -3.77 10.14 -7.96
N ASP A 133 -3.72 9.91 -9.28
CA ASP A 133 -3.14 8.69 -9.85
C ASP A 133 -1.64 8.55 -9.48
N GLU A 134 -0.88 9.64 -9.55
CA GLU A 134 0.54 9.64 -9.16
C GLU A 134 0.68 9.34 -7.65
N VAL A 135 -0.13 9.98 -6.81
CA VAL A 135 -0.10 9.80 -5.35
C VAL A 135 -0.39 8.34 -4.98
N LEU A 136 -1.49 7.77 -5.48
CA LEU A 136 -1.91 6.40 -5.17
C LEU A 136 -0.91 5.36 -5.69
N SER A 137 -0.44 5.53 -6.94
CA SER A 137 0.50 4.60 -7.55
C SER A 137 1.86 4.63 -6.87
N THR A 138 2.34 5.82 -6.48
CA THR A 138 3.63 5.97 -5.78
C THR A 138 3.58 5.44 -4.35
N LEU A 139 2.48 5.66 -3.62
CA LEU A 139 2.28 5.06 -2.30
C LEU A 139 2.27 3.53 -2.36
N SER A 140 1.61 2.99 -3.39
CA SER A 140 1.55 1.54 -3.63
C SER A 140 2.92 0.98 -3.99
N ALA A 141 3.68 1.67 -4.85
CA ALA A 141 5.04 1.28 -5.21
C ALA A 141 6.02 1.33 -4.02
N LEU A 142 5.89 2.33 -3.15
CA LEU A 142 6.64 2.42 -1.89
C LEU A 142 6.38 1.20 -1.00
N ALA A 143 5.11 0.81 -0.84
CA ALA A 143 4.74 -0.38 -0.08
C ALA A 143 5.31 -1.66 -0.70
N ASP A 144 5.18 -1.84 -2.02
CA ASP A 144 5.72 -3.00 -2.74
C ASP A 144 7.23 -3.13 -2.53
N ALA A 145 7.98 -2.04 -2.73
CA ALA A 145 9.43 -2.05 -2.59
C ALA A 145 9.86 -2.38 -1.14
N CYS A 146 9.18 -1.82 -0.14
CA CYS A 146 9.45 -2.14 1.27
C CYS A 146 9.15 -3.61 1.61
N VAL A 147 8.04 -4.17 1.10
CA VAL A 147 7.69 -5.58 1.28
C VAL A 147 8.74 -6.47 0.60
N ASN A 148 9.18 -6.11 -0.61
CA ASN A 148 10.15 -6.89 -1.36
C ASN A 148 11.52 -6.95 -0.66
N VAL A 149 12.06 -5.80 -0.22
CA VAL A 149 13.34 -5.78 0.52
C VAL A 149 13.23 -6.51 1.86
N GLY A 150 12.15 -6.28 2.61
CA GLY A 150 11.90 -6.98 3.86
C GLY A 150 11.82 -8.50 3.67
N LEU A 151 11.18 -8.95 2.58
CA LEU A 151 11.07 -10.36 2.24
C LEU A 151 12.43 -10.96 1.88
N SER A 152 13.20 -10.29 1.01
CA SER A 152 14.52 -10.77 0.59
C SER A 152 15.43 -10.97 1.81
N TYR A 153 15.44 -10.04 2.75
CA TYR A 153 16.19 -10.17 3.99
C TYR A 153 15.68 -11.33 4.86
N ALA A 154 14.37 -11.37 5.14
CA ALA A 154 13.77 -12.41 5.98
C ALA A 154 14.01 -13.82 5.42
N TYR A 155 13.92 -13.98 4.09
CA TYR A 155 14.17 -15.24 3.39
C TYR A 155 15.64 -15.64 3.48
N GLN A 156 16.57 -14.70 3.21
CA GLN A 156 18.01 -14.96 3.31
C GLN A 156 18.41 -15.40 4.73
N GLN A 157 17.95 -14.68 5.75
CA GLN A 157 18.23 -15.03 7.15
C GLN A 157 17.66 -16.40 7.54
N ALA A 158 16.49 -16.76 7.02
CA ALA A 158 15.94 -18.09 7.22
C ALA A 158 16.78 -19.16 6.51
N CYS A 159 17.26 -18.91 5.28
CA CYS A 159 18.14 -19.83 4.56
C CYS A 159 19.48 -20.05 5.29
N GLU A 160 20.11 -18.98 5.78
CA GLU A 160 21.36 -19.07 6.54
C GLU A 160 21.20 -19.92 7.82
N LYS A 161 20.04 -19.86 8.45
CA LYS A 161 19.76 -20.56 9.71
C LYS A 161 19.24 -21.98 9.54
N TYR A 162 18.40 -22.23 8.53
CA TYR A 162 17.61 -23.45 8.40
C TYR A 162 17.90 -24.26 7.13
N GLY A 163 18.71 -23.74 6.21
CA GLY A 163 18.89 -24.29 4.86
C GLY A 163 17.89 -23.73 3.86
N GLN A 164 18.11 -24.00 2.57
CA GLN A 164 17.22 -23.63 1.48
C GLN A 164 15.99 -24.55 1.48
N PRO A 165 14.77 -24.01 1.35
CA PRO A 165 13.56 -24.83 1.22
C PRO A 165 13.56 -25.51 -0.16
N ILE A 166 13.67 -26.83 -0.20
CA ILE A 166 13.63 -27.61 -1.43
C ILE A 166 12.26 -28.23 -1.59
N GLY A 167 11.69 -28.05 -2.76
CA GLY A 167 10.38 -28.56 -3.10
C GLY A 167 10.40 -30.06 -3.38
N SER A 168 9.42 -30.80 -2.85
CA SER A 168 9.39 -32.26 -2.90
C SER A 168 9.11 -32.82 -4.30
N GLU A 169 8.46 -32.05 -5.17
CA GLU A 169 8.08 -32.48 -6.51
C GLU A 169 9.11 -32.03 -7.55
N SER A 170 9.52 -30.76 -7.47
CA SER A 170 10.44 -30.15 -8.42
C SER A 170 11.92 -30.42 -8.11
N GLY A 171 12.26 -30.69 -6.85
CA GLY A 171 13.64 -30.75 -6.37
C GLY A 171 14.37 -29.41 -6.45
N LYS A 172 13.65 -28.29 -6.57
CA LYS A 172 14.21 -26.93 -6.70
C LYS A 172 13.98 -26.12 -5.44
N VAL A 173 14.74 -25.03 -5.31
CA VAL A 173 14.52 -24.03 -4.26
C VAL A 173 13.14 -23.39 -4.45
N VAL A 174 12.31 -23.44 -3.41
CA VAL A 174 10.96 -22.85 -3.39
C VAL A 174 11.05 -21.41 -2.90
N SER A 175 10.46 -20.49 -3.64
CA SER A 175 10.38 -19.09 -3.23
C SER A 175 9.05 -18.78 -2.53
N MET A 176 9.07 -17.76 -1.66
CA MET A 176 7.84 -17.19 -1.13
C MET A 176 7.16 -16.34 -2.20
N VAL A 177 5.84 -16.29 -2.16
CA VAL A 177 4.98 -15.40 -2.94
C VAL A 177 4.18 -14.55 -1.99
N VAL A 178 4.26 -13.23 -2.15
CA VAL A 178 3.43 -12.29 -1.40
C VAL A 178 2.42 -11.66 -2.34
N LEU A 179 1.14 -11.89 -2.05
CA LEU A 179 0.04 -11.19 -2.71
C LEU A 179 -0.39 -10.01 -1.84
N ALA A 180 -0.61 -8.86 -2.47
CA ALA A 180 -1.39 -7.79 -1.87
C ALA A 180 -2.84 -7.88 -2.35
N VAL A 181 -3.77 -7.57 -1.45
CA VAL A 181 -5.20 -7.43 -1.75
C VAL A 181 -5.67 -6.03 -1.36
N GLY A 182 -6.98 -5.77 -1.48
CA GLY A 182 -7.55 -4.49 -1.06
C GLY A 182 -6.94 -3.29 -1.80
N LYS A 183 -6.62 -2.22 -1.07
CA LYS A 183 -6.10 -0.97 -1.65
C LYS A 183 -4.72 -1.13 -2.28
N LEU A 184 -3.81 -1.82 -1.59
CA LEU A 184 -2.48 -2.09 -2.15
C LEU A 184 -2.58 -2.93 -3.43
N GLY A 185 -3.45 -3.95 -3.40
CA GLY A 185 -3.72 -4.81 -4.55
C GLY A 185 -4.28 -4.05 -5.77
N GLY A 186 -5.11 -3.03 -5.52
CA GLY A 186 -5.68 -2.15 -6.55
C GLY A 186 -4.76 -1.03 -7.06
N HIS A 187 -3.54 -0.88 -6.55
CA HIS A 187 -2.69 0.32 -6.73
C HIS A 187 -3.33 1.62 -6.22
N GLU A 188 -4.10 1.50 -5.15
CA GLU A 188 -4.97 2.54 -4.59
C GLU A 188 -4.67 2.78 -3.10
N LEU A 189 -3.40 2.63 -2.71
CA LEU A 189 -2.99 2.84 -1.33
C LEU A 189 -3.08 4.32 -0.94
N ASN A 190 -3.71 4.61 0.20
CA ASN A 190 -3.78 5.96 0.78
C ASN A 190 -2.76 6.11 1.93
N PHE A 191 -2.39 7.34 2.29
CA PHE A 191 -1.36 7.69 3.30
C PHE A 191 -1.42 6.95 4.65
N SER A 192 -2.63 6.58 5.11
CA SER A 192 -2.87 5.94 6.41
C SER A 192 -3.45 4.52 6.29
N SER A 193 -3.32 3.88 5.13
CA SER A 193 -3.84 2.53 4.92
C SER A 193 -2.90 1.49 5.53
N ASP A 194 -3.50 0.48 6.16
CA ASP A 194 -2.83 -0.79 6.40
C ASP A 194 -2.59 -1.49 5.04
N ILE A 195 -1.59 -2.36 4.97
CA ILE A 195 -1.32 -3.20 3.80
C ILE A 195 -1.86 -4.61 4.05
N ASP A 196 -2.83 -5.00 3.22
CA ASP A 196 -3.44 -6.33 3.30
C ASP A 196 -2.61 -7.33 2.49
N LEU A 197 -1.98 -8.29 3.17
CA LEU A 197 -1.08 -9.26 2.54
C LEU A 197 -1.55 -10.70 2.74
N ILE A 198 -1.24 -11.56 1.77
CA ILE A 198 -1.43 -13.02 1.85
C ILE A 198 -0.15 -13.69 1.36
N PHE A 199 0.31 -14.70 2.10
CA PHE A 199 1.55 -15.40 1.79
C PHE A 199 1.29 -16.80 1.26
N TYR A 200 2.01 -17.14 0.19
CA TYR A 200 2.01 -18.44 -0.42
C TYR A 200 3.43 -18.91 -0.74
N TYR A 201 3.56 -20.17 -1.10
CA TYR A 201 4.76 -20.77 -1.69
C TYR A 201 4.32 -21.90 -2.62
N GLU A 202 5.15 -22.31 -3.57
CA GLU A 202 4.69 -23.22 -4.65
C GLU A 202 4.30 -24.60 -4.12
N GLU A 203 5.22 -25.30 -3.45
CA GLU A 203 5.04 -26.71 -3.12
C GLU A 203 5.55 -27.09 -1.72
N ALA A 204 5.06 -28.22 -1.21
CA ALA A 204 5.59 -28.84 -0.01
C ALA A 204 7.04 -29.31 -0.22
N GLY A 205 7.71 -29.70 0.86
CA GLY A 205 9.10 -30.11 0.84
C GLY A 205 9.78 -29.81 2.17
N GLU A 206 11.12 -29.84 2.16
CA GLU A 206 11.93 -29.69 3.36
C GLU A 206 13.20 -28.88 3.08
N THR A 207 13.77 -28.28 4.11
CA THR A 207 15.04 -27.56 3.98
C THR A 207 16.23 -28.50 3.83
N ASP A 208 17.22 -28.12 3.02
CA ASP A 208 18.43 -28.90 2.74
C ASP A 208 19.50 -28.84 3.87
N SER A 209 19.08 -29.11 5.10
CA SER A 209 19.95 -29.04 6.28
C SER A 209 20.09 -30.39 7.01
N GLN A 210 21.00 -30.45 7.99
CA GLN A 210 21.18 -31.65 8.84
C GLN A 210 19.97 -31.93 9.74
N SER A 211 19.16 -30.90 10.02
CA SER A 211 17.91 -30.98 10.79
C SER A 211 16.80 -30.31 9.99
N PRO A 212 16.24 -30.99 8.97
CA PRO A 212 15.29 -30.38 8.04
C PRO A 212 14.05 -29.84 8.75
N LEU A 213 13.62 -28.67 8.31
CA LEU A 213 12.28 -28.16 8.59
C LEU A 213 11.38 -28.45 7.39
N SER A 214 10.10 -28.68 7.63
CA SER A 214 9.15 -28.62 6.51
C SER A 214 9.15 -27.22 5.88
N ASN A 215 8.90 -27.12 4.57
CA ASN A 215 8.74 -25.84 3.89
C ASN A 215 7.66 -24.99 4.58
N HIS A 216 6.61 -25.61 5.13
CA HIS A 216 5.61 -24.92 5.92
C HIS A 216 6.22 -24.19 7.13
N GLU A 217 7.01 -24.88 7.95
CA GLU A 217 7.68 -24.29 9.11
C GLU A 217 8.69 -23.22 8.69
N PHE A 218 9.45 -23.46 7.63
CA PHE A 218 10.38 -22.48 7.06
C PHE A 218 9.66 -21.18 6.68
N PHE A 219 8.57 -21.26 5.91
CA PHE A 219 7.83 -20.07 5.49
C PHE A 219 7.05 -19.42 6.62
N LEU A 220 6.69 -20.14 7.70
CA LEU A 220 6.18 -19.51 8.92
C LEU A 220 7.24 -18.62 9.60
N HIS A 221 8.52 -19.02 9.59
CA HIS A 221 9.61 -18.19 10.09
C HIS A 221 9.81 -16.94 9.22
N VAL A 222 9.87 -17.09 7.90
CA VAL A 222 9.99 -15.96 6.96
C VAL A 222 8.81 -14.99 7.12
N SER A 223 7.58 -15.51 7.19
CA SER A 223 6.36 -14.70 7.36
C SER A 223 6.39 -13.84 8.62
N ARG A 224 6.78 -14.43 9.77
CA ARG A 224 6.85 -13.71 11.05
C ARG A 224 7.94 -12.64 11.05
N SER A 225 9.10 -12.95 10.45
CA SER A 225 10.19 -11.99 10.30
C SER A 225 9.77 -10.81 9.41
N LEU A 226 9.16 -11.08 8.24
CA LEU A 226 8.65 -10.04 7.35
C LEU A 226 7.63 -9.12 8.05
N ILE A 227 6.63 -9.69 8.73
CA ILE A 227 5.65 -8.91 9.49
C ILE A 227 6.34 -8.04 10.56
N SER A 228 7.34 -8.58 11.26
CA SER A 228 8.12 -7.84 12.27
C SER A 228 8.89 -6.67 11.66
N ILE A 229 9.58 -6.89 10.54
CA ILE A 229 10.34 -5.85 9.81
C ILE A 229 9.44 -4.66 9.47
N LEU A 230 8.24 -4.93 8.95
CA LEU A 230 7.31 -3.92 8.46
C LEU A 230 6.51 -3.22 9.57
N ASN A 231 5.97 -3.99 10.53
CA ASN A 231 4.91 -3.54 11.45
C ASN A 231 5.42 -3.08 12.83
N GLU A 232 6.59 -3.54 13.28
CA GLU A 232 7.09 -3.21 14.62
C GLU A 232 7.28 -1.70 14.79
N SER A 233 6.79 -1.12 15.89
CA SER A 233 7.00 0.30 16.16
C SER A 233 8.32 0.52 16.89
N THR A 234 9.21 1.31 16.30
CA THR A 234 10.48 1.73 16.91
C THR A 234 10.46 3.25 17.17
N LYS A 235 11.59 3.81 17.61
CA LYS A 235 11.77 5.27 17.73
C LYS A 235 11.58 6.02 16.40
N ASP A 236 11.81 5.32 15.27
CA ASP A 236 11.62 5.85 13.92
C ASP A 236 10.22 5.48 13.36
N GLY A 237 9.31 5.01 14.22
CA GLY A 237 7.96 4.59 13.84
C GLY A 237 7.92 3.18 13.25
N PHE A 238 7.06 2.97 12.26
CA PHE A 238 6.88 1.71 11.54
C PHE A 238 6.91 1.95 10.03
N VAL A 239 7.07 0.90 9.24
CA VAL A 239 7.07 1.00 7.77
C VAL A 239 5.61 1.04 7.28
N PHE A 240 4.90 -0.07 7.48
CA PHE A 240 3.47 -0.22 7.23
C PHE A 240 2.86 -1.15 8.26
N ARG A 241 1.62 -0.86 8.67
CA ARG A 241 0.81 -1.81 9.42
C ARG A 241 0.38 -2.92 8.47
N VAL A 242 0.63 -4.16 8.87
CA VAL A 242 0.32 -5.34 8.04
C VAL A 242 -0.95 -5.98 8.56
N ASP A 243 -1.94 -6.15 7.69
CA ASP A 243 -3.16 -6.90 7.96
C ASP A 243 -3.13 -8.24 7.21
N MET A 244 -3.24 -9.34 7.97
CA MET A 244 -3.20 -10.71 7.44
C MET A 244 -4.58 -11.38 7.48
N ARG A 245 -5.65 -10.67 7.84
CA ARG A 245 -6.97 -11.26 8.11
C ARG A 245 -7.70 -11.77 6.87
N LEU A 246 -7.28 -11.32 5.68
CA LEU A 246 -7.88 -11.73 4.41
C LEU A 246 -7.28 -13.04 3.85
N ARG A 247 -6.31 -13.66 4.54
CA ARG A 247 -5.78 -14.99 4.19
C ARG A 247 -6.83 -16.09 4.44
N PRO A 248 -6.70 -17.27 3.80
CA PRO A 248 -7.54 -18.43 4.08
C PRO A 248 -7.70 -18.73 5.57
N ASN A 249 -8.94 -18.92 6.01
CA ASN A 249 -9.33 -19.09 7.43
C ASN A 249 -9.04 -17.91 8.37
N GLY A 250 -8.69 -16.74 7.83
CA GLY A 250 -8.44 -15.52 8.58
C GLY A 250 -7.44 -15.72 9.72
N ASP A 251 -7.72 -15.15 10.89
CA ASP A 251 -6.82 -15.22 12.06
C ASP A 251 -6.51 -16.63 12.56
N SER A 252 -7.41 -17.58 12.33
CA SER A 252 -7.23 -18.99 12.71
C SER A 252 -6.47 -19.81 11.67
N GLY A 253 -6.24 -19.25 10.48
CA GLY A 253 -5.49 -19.89 9.41
C GLY A 253 -3.98 -19.77 9.55
N PRO A 254 -3.21 -20.65 8.89
CA PRO A 254 -1.76 -20.52 8.82
C PRO A 254 -1.36 -19.21 8.15
N LEU A 255 -0.17 -18.69 8.48
CA LEU A 255 0.34 -17.45 7.88
C LEU A 255 0.72 -17.63 6.41
N ALA A 256 1.14 -18.83 6.01
CA ALA A 256 1.52 -19.17 4.64
C ALA A 256 0.97 -20.56 4.25
N LEU A 257 0.56 -20.70 2.99
CA LEU A 257 0.05 -21.94 2.39
C LEU A 257 0.82 -22.29 1.12
N ASN A 258 0.96 -23.58 0.82
CA ASN A 258 1.40 -23.99 -0.52
C ASN A 258 0.26 -23.82 -1.55
N PHE A 259 0.56 -23.90 -2.84
CA PHE A 259 -0.44 -23.70 -3.89
C PHE A 259 -1.53 -24.76 -3.88
N ASP A 260 -1.20 -26.04 -3.63
CA ASP A 260 -2.19 -27.12 -3.55
C ASP A 260 -3.21 -26.91 -2.43
N ALA A 261 -2.73 -26.52 -1.25
CA ALA A 261 -3.60 -26.22 -0.11
C ALA A 261 -4.45 -24.98 -0.36
N ALA A 262 -3.90 -23.97 -1.03
CA ALA A 262 -4.65 -22.78 -1.46
C ALA A 262 -5.75 -23.15 -2.45
N GLU A 263 -5.44 -23.97 -3.46
CA GLU A 263 -6.39 -24.44 -4.46
C GLU A 263 -7.53 -25.21 -3.79
N LEU A 264 -7.19 -26.23 -2.99
CA LEU A 264 -8.15 -27.05 -2.27
C LEU A 264 -9.04 -26.18 -1.37
N TYR A 265 -8.46 -25.22 -0.67
CA TYR A 265 -9.21 -24.30 0.19
C TYR A 265 -10.24 -23.50 -0.60
N TYR A 266 -9.83 -22.81 -1.67
CA TYR A 266 -10.74 -21.96 -2.44
C TYR A 266 -11.79 -22.77 -3.21
N GLN A 267 -11.47 -24.00 -3.63
CA GLN A 267 -12.43 -24.89 -4.26
C GLN A 267 -13.50 -25.41 -3.29
N THR A 268 -13.12 -25.73 -2.05
CA THR A 268 -14.00 -26.45 -1.11
C THR A 268 -14.65 -25.57 -0.04
N GLN A 269 -13.97 -24.50 0.38
CA GLN A 269 -14.32 -23.68 1.54
C GLN A 269 -14.42 -22.19 1.24
N GLY A 270 -13.95 -21.75 0.06
CA GLY A 270 -13.85 -20.35 -0.31
C GLY A 270 -15.20 -19.61 -0.31
N ARG A 271 -15.26 -18.54 0.47
CA ARG A 271 -16.45 -17.73 0.75
C ARG A 271 -16.62 -16.59 -0.24
N GLU A 272 -17.83 -16.04 -0.29
CA GLU A 272 -18.20 -14.99 -1.25
C GLU A 272 -17.46 -13.66 -1.02
N TRP A 273 -17.18 -13.32 0.25
CA TRP A 273 -16.33 -12.17 0.56
C TRP A 273 -14.87 -12.37 0.14
N GLU A 274 -14.38 -13.61 0.08
CA GLU A 274 -13.01 -13.90 -0.36
C GLU A 274 -12.88 -13.71 -1.87
N ARG A 275 -13.92 -14.06 -2.64
CA ARG A 275 -13.98 -13.70 -4.08
C ARG A 275 -13.90 -12.19 -4.26
N TYR A 276 -14.66 -11.46 -3.46
CA TYR A 276 -14.65 -10.00 -3.46
C TYR A 276 -13.24 -9.45 -3.16
N ALA A 277 -12.56 -9.96 -2.12
CA ALA A 277 -11.20 -9.53 -1.78
C ALA A 277 -10.17 -9.87 -2.88
N MET A 278 -10.28 -11.06 -3.47
CA MET A 278 -9.34 -11.56 -4.47
C MET A 278 -9.44 -10.87 -5.84
N ILE A 279 -10.50 -10.08 -6.12
CA ILE A 279 -10.56 -9.23 -7.32
C ILE A 279 -9.34 -8.32 -7.43
N LYS A 280 -8.90 -7.78 -6.29
CA LYS A 280 -7.76 -6.85 -6.23
C LYS A 280 -6.42 -7.57 -5.99
N ALA A 281 -6.38 -8.89 -5.96
CA ALA A 281 -5.16 -9.60 -5.65
C ALA A 281 -4.09 -9.40 -6.74
N ARG A 282 -2.87 -9.04 -6.34
CA ARG A 282 -1.70 -9.01 -7.24
C ARG A 282 -0.42 -9.44 -6.50
N PRO A 283 0.55 -10.08 -7.17
CA PRO A 283 1.85 -10.35 -6.57
C PRO A 283 2.65 -9.06 -6.39
N VAL A 284 3.25 -8.89 -5.21
CA VAL A 284 4.02 -7.66 -4.86
C VAL A 284 5.45 -7.92 -4.43
N ALA A 285 5.77 -9.14 -3.99
CA ALA A 285 7.12 -9.53 -3.61
C ALA A 285 7.36 -11.04 -3.76
N GLY A 286 8.62 -11.42 -3.83
CA GLY A 286 9.06 -12.80 -3.99
C GLY A 286 8.99 -13.24 -5.44
N ASP A 287 8.55 -14.48 -5.71
CA ASP A 287 8.40 -14.92 -7.10
C ASP A 287 7.10 -14.38 -7.72
N LEU A 288 7.22 -13.25 -8.42
CA LEU A 288 6.11 -12.61 -9.10
C LEU A 288 5.52 -13.47 -10.24
N ARG A 289 6.31 -14.37 -10.84
CA ARG A 289 5.84 -15.27 -11.91
C ARG A 289 4.99 -16.39 -11.31
N ALA A 290 5.47 -17.01 -10.23
CA ALA A 290 4.70 -18.01 -9.48
C ALA A 290 3.41 -17.40 -8.91
N GLY A 291 3.46 -16.17 -8.40
CA GLY A 291 2.26 -15.46 -7.95
C GLY A 291 1.23 -15.20 -9.06
N LYS A 292 1.68 -14.89 -10.29
CA LYS A 292 0.77 -14.78 -11.45
C LYS A 292 0.16 -16.14 -11.80
N ALA A 293 0.95 -17.22 -11.77
CA ALA A 293 0.45 -18.57 -12.01
C ALA A 293 -0.60 -18.98 -10.96
N LEU A 294 -0.37 -18.66 -9.68
CA LEU A 294 -1.34 -18.87 -8.60
C LEU A 294 -2.66 -18.12 -8.87
N LEU A 295 -2.60 -16.84 -9.26
CA LEU A 295 -3.82 -16.09 -9.56
C LEU A 295 -4.57 -16.62 -10.78
N GLU A 296 -3.87 -17.11 -11.81
CA GLU A 296 -4.50 -17.78 -12.95
C GLU A 296 -5.20 -19.09 -12.52
N MET A 297 -4.58 -19.86 -11.64
CA MET A 297 -5.18 -21.06 -11.05
C MET A 297 -6.44 -20.72 -10.23
N LEU A 298 -6.41 -19.63 -9.47
CA LEU A 298 -7.54 -19.17 -8.65
C LEU A 298 -8.58 -18.35 -9.43
N ARG A 299 -8.31 -18.01 -10.70
CA ARG A 299 -9.22 -17.22 -11.54
C ARG A 299 -10.64 -17.80 -11.63
N PRO A 300 -10.87 -19.11 -11.75
CA PRO A 300 -12.23 -19.69 -11.76
C PRO A 300 -12.97 -19.53 -10.43
N PHE A 301 -12.25 -19.45 -9.31
CA PHE A 301 -12.84 -19.19 -7.99
C PHE A 301 -13.36 -17.75 -7.91
N VAL A 302 -12.56 -16.77 -8.38
CA VAL A 302 -12.89 -15.33 -8.33
C VAL A 302 -13.97 -14.97 -9.37
N TYR A 303 -13.79 -15.39 -10.62
CA TYR A 303 -14.60 -14.97 -11.77
C TYR A 303 -15.41 -16.13 -12.36
N ARG A 304 -16.58 -16.38 -11.78
CA ARG A 304 -17.50 -17.44 -12.23
C ARG A 304 -18.06 -17.16 -13.63
N LYS A 305 -17.99 -18.15 -14.54
CA LYS A 305 -18.59 -18.05 -15.89
C LYS A 305 -20.13 -18.11 -15.88
N TYR A 306 -20.69 -18.82 -14.91
CA TYR A 306 -22.12 -19.01 -14.72
C TYR A 306 -22.55 -18.33 -13.43
N ILE A 307 -23.56 -17.47 -13.54
CA ILE A 307 -24.14 -16.73 -12.42
C ILE A 307 -25.58 -17.21 -12.32
N ASP A 308 -25.92 -17.82 -11.18
CA ASP A 308 -27.28 -18.18 -10.83
C ASP A 308 -27.85 -17.19 -9.81
N TYR A 309 -29.10 -17.43 -9.39
CA TYR A 309 -29.76 -16.59 -8.39
C TYR A 309 -29.05 -16.59 -7.03
N GLY A 310 -28.39 -17.70 -6.65
CA GLY A 310 -27.66 -17.82 -5.39
C GLY A 310 -26.43 -16.93 -5.33
N VAL A 311 -25.74 -16.72 -6.46
CA VAL A 311 -24.63 -15.76 -6.54
C VAL A 311 -25.12 -14.33 -6.32
N VAL A 312 -26.25 -13.96 -6.92
CA VAL A 312 -26.82 -12.60 -6.75
C VAL A 312 -27.27 -12.37 -5.31
N GLU A 313 -27.89 -13.37 -4.68
CA GLU A 313 -28.27 -13.32 -3.26
C GLU A 313 -27.04 -13.17 -2.36
N SER A 314 -25.97 -13.93 -2.63
CA SER A 314 -24.70 -13.83 -1.90
C SER A 314 -24.07 -12.44 -1.95
N ILE A 315 -24.14 -11.77 -3.10
CA ILE A 315 -23.66 -10.39 -3.24
C ILE A 315 -24.53 -9.42 -2.42
N ARG A 316 -25.86 -9.62 -2.39
CA ARG A 316 -26.76 -8.82 -1.54
C ARG A 316 -26.49 -9.04 -0.06
N ASP A 317 -26.24 -10.27 0.35
CA ASP A 317 -25.88 -10.60 1.73
C ASP A 317 -24.56 -9.96 2.13
N LEU A 318 -23.56 -9.98 1.25
CA LEU A 318 -22.30 -9.27 1.46
C LEU A 318 -22.53 -7.75 1.62
N LYS A 319 -23.36 -7.14 0.76
CA LYS A 319 -23.74 -5.73 0.88
C LYS A 319 -24.35 -5.43 2.25
N LYS A 320 -25.30 -6.26 2.67
CA LYS A 320 -25.99 -6.11 3.95
C LYS A 320 -25.04 -6.25 5.14
N GLN A 321 -24.13 -7.23 5.11
CA GLN A 321 -23.12 -7.40 6.16
C GLN A 321 -22.22 -6.16 6.29
N ILE A 322 -21.82 -5.58 5.15
CA ILE A 322 -21.05 -4.33 5.13
C ILE A 322 -21.87 -3.20 5.77
N GLU A 323 -23.12 -2.99 5.34
CA GLU A 323 -24.00 -1.94 5.87
C GLU A 323 -24.28 -2.09 7.38
N ASP A 324 -24.52 -3.31 7.85
CA ASP A 324 -24.78 -3.61 9.26
C ASP A 324 -23.55 -3.32 10.14
N GLU A 325 -22.34 -3.64 9.64
CA GLU A 325 -21.08 -3.31 10.31
C GLU A 325 -20.90 -1.78 10.46
N LEU A 326 -21.30 -1.02 9.44
CA LEU A 326 -21.19 0.44 9.41
C LEU A 326 -22.17 1.11 10.36
N ARG A 327 -23.44 0.67 10.38
CA ARG A 327 -24.46 1.17 11.29
C ARG A 327 -24.06 0.99 12.76
N ARG A 328 -23.48 -0.18 13.10
CA ARG A 328 -22.99 -0.45 14.47
C ARG A 328 -21.92 0.52 14.94
N LYS A 329 -21.12 1.06 14.02
CA LYS A 329 -20.05 2.02 14.32
C LYS A 329 -20.55 3.47 14.41
N GLY A 330 -21.81 3.75 14.10
CA GLY A 330 -22.43 5.09 14.23
C GLY A 330 -21.84 6.14 13.29
N VAL A 331 -21.42 5.74 12.09
CA VAL A 331 -20.57 6.55 11.23
C VAL A 331 -21.36 7.19 10.07
N GLU A 332 -22.11 8.27 10.34
CA GLU A 332 -22.88 8.96 9.28
C GLU A 332 -22.00 9.94 8.46
N ASN A 333 -21.06 10.65 9.10
CA ASN A 333 -20.22 11.68 8.45
C ASN A 333 -18.79 11.18 8.14
N ASN A 334 -18.64 10.02 7.49
CA ASN A 334 -17.33 9.48 7.16
C ASN A 334 -17.18 9.21 5.66
N ILE A 335 -16.14 9.78 5.07
CA ILE A 335 -15.84 9.72 3.63
C ILE A 335 -15.72 8.28 3.12
N LYS A 336 -15.19 7.37 3.95
CA LYS A 336 -14.99 5.96 3.56
C LYS A 336 -16.24 5.10 3.81
N LEU A 337 -16.92 5.33 4.92
CA LEU A 337 -17.90 4.41 5.50
C LEU A 337 -19.35 4.90 5.47
N GLY A 338 -19.57 6.20 5.30
CA GLY A 338 -20.91 6.77 5.22
C GLY A 338 -21.59 6.46 3.87
N PRO A 339 -22.91 6.70 3.77
CA PRO A 339 -23.65 6.55 2.51
C PRO A 339 -23.02 7.37 1.37
N GLY A 340 -22.86 6.76 0.19
CA GLY A 340 -22.15 7.36 -0.95
C GLY A 340 -20.63 7.42 -0.82
N GLY A 341 -20.07 6.83 0.24
CA GLY A 341 -18.64 6.83 0.51
C GLY A 341 -17.82 5.88 -0.37
N ILE A 342 -16.50 5.93 -0.22
CA ILE A 342 -15.54 5.16 -1.03
C ILE A 342 -15.87 3.65 -1.04
N ARG A 343 -16.28 3.08 0.10
CA ARG A 343 -16.59 1.64 0.20
C ARG A 343 -17.80 1.25 -0.63
N GLU A 344 -18.79 2.12 -0.81
CA GLU A 344 -19.96 1.84 -1.66
C GLU A 344 -19.62 1.89 -3.16
N ILE A 345 -18.74 2.81 -3.55
CA ILE A 345 -18.23 2.90 -4.93
C ILE A 345 -17.42 1.64 -5.26
N GLU A 346 -16.48 1.27 -4.38
CA GLU A 346 -15.69 0.03 -4.47
C GLU A 346 -16.63 -1.18 -4.59
N PHE A 347 -17.62 -1.27 -3.71
CA PHE A 347 -18.56 -2.39 -3.69
C PHE A 347 -19.36 -2.49 -5.00
N THR A 348 -19.86 -1.36 -5.52
CA THR A 348 -20.67 -1.33 -6.74
C THR A 348 -19.87 -1.81 -7.94
N ALA A 349 -18.64 -1.32 -8.10
CA ALA A 349 -17.77 -1.73 -9.19
C ALA A 349 -17.39 -3.22 -9.08
N GLN A 350 -16.91 -3.66 -7.91
CA GLN A 350 -16.49 -5.04 -7.69
C GLN A 350 -17.65 -6.04 -7.77
N ALA A 351 -18.86 -5.66 -7.35
CA ALA A 351 -20.05 -6.49 -7.55
C ALA A 351 -20.30 -6.74 -9.04
N MET A 352 -20.14 -5.73 -9.90
CA MET A 352 -20.24 -5.91 -11.35
C MET A 352 -19.11 -6.80 -11.89
N GLN A 353 -17.89 -6.69 -11.36
CA GLN A 353 -16.78 -7.58 -11.71
C GLN A 353 -17.08 -9.04 -11.34
N LEU A 354 -17.68 -9.31 -10.17
CA LEU A 354 -18.12 -10.67 -9.79
C LEU A 354 -19.21 -11.22 -10.74
N ILE A 355 -20.14 -10.37 -11.16
CA ILE A 355 -21.27 -10.78 -12.03
C ILE A 355 -20.84 -10.96 -13.48
N ARG A 356 -19.94 -10.10 -14.00
CA ARG A 356 -19.63 -10.00 -15.43
C ARG A 356 -18.21 -10.43 -15.79
N GLY A 357 -17.27 -10.36 -14.86
CA GLY A 357 -15.84 -10.61 -15.07
C GLY A 357 -15.53 -12.02 -15.60
N GLY A 358 -16.32 -13.03 -15.22
CA GLY A 358 -16.17 -14.38 -15.76
C GLY A 358 -16.46 -14.52 -17.27
N ARG A 359 -17.20 -13.57 -17.85
CA ARG A 359 -17.49 -13.51 -19.31
C ARG A 359 -16.81 -12.35 -20.02
N LYS A 360 -16.30 -11.38 -19.27
CA LYS A 360 -15.69 -10.15 -19.76
C LYS A 360 -14.33 -9.99 -19.07
N GLU A 361 -13.29 -10.54 -19.69
CA GLU A 361 -11.92 -10.49 -19.14
C GLU A 361 -11.42 -9.06 -18.91
N SER A 362 -11.91 -8.08 -19.70
CA SER A 362 -11.62 -6.66 -19.48
C SER A 362 -12.06 -6.14 -18.10
N LEU A 363 -13.01 -6.80 -17.43
CA LEU A 363 -13.44 -6.45 -16.07
C LEU A 363 -12.63 -7.15 -14.98
N GLN A 364 -11.61 -7.95 -15.32
CA GLN A 364 -10.72 -8.60 -14.36
C GLN A 364 -9.53 -7.68 -14.00
N GLN A 365 -9.81 -6.39 -13.83
CA GLN A 365 -8.81 -5.38 -13.47
C GLN A 365 -8.89 -5.07 -11.98
N PRO A 366 -7.76 -4.99 -11.26
CA PRO A 366 -7.77 -4.76 -9.82
C PRO A 366 -8.07 -3.28 -9.45
N SER A 367 -7.72 -2.32 -10.33
CA SER A 367 -7.96 -0.89 -10.07
C SER A 367 -9.39 -0.49 -10.38
N LEU A 368 -10.02 0.19 -9.42
CA LEU A 368 -11.30 0.86 -9.51
C LEU A 368 -11.31 1.95 -10.59
N LEU A 369 -10.27 2.78 -10.65
CA LEU A 369 -10.16 3.87 -11.63
C LEU A 369 -10.10 3.34 -13.07
N THR A 370 -9.52 2.16 -13.26
CA THR A 370 -9.54 1.45 -14.54
C THR A 370 -10.91 0.82 -14.82
N VAL A 371 -11.55 0.21 -13.82
CA VAL A 371 -12.77 -0.59 -14.05
C VAL A 371 -14.02 0.24 -14.23
N LEU A 372 -14.13 1.40 -13.57
CA LEU A 372 -15.32 2.25 -13.63
C LEU A 372 -15.66 2.67 -15.07
N PRO A 373 -14.73 3.25 -15.87
CA PRO A 373 -14.98 3.54 -17.29
C PRO A 373 -15.40 2.32 -18.12
N LEU A 374 -14.82 1.14 -17.83
CA LEU A 374 -15.14 -0.10 -18.54
C LEU A 374 -16.57 -0.57 -18.25
N LEU A 375 -17.09 -0.32 -17.04
CA LEU A 375 -18.47 -0.65 -16.69
C LEU A 375 -19.48 0.19 -17.49
N ALA A 376 -19.17 1.46 -17.77
CA ALA A 376 -19.97 2.29 -18.66
C ALA A 376 -19.89 1.80 -20.11
N GLN A 377 -18.68 1.51 -20.62
CA GLN A 377 -18.48 1.03 -21.98
C GLN A 377 -19.15 -0.32 -22.28
N LEU A 378 -19.37 -1.14 -21.25
CA LEU A 378 -20.01 -2.46 -21.35
C LEU A 378 -21.49 -2.44 -20.97
N ASP A 379 -22.11 -1.26 -20.84
CA ASP A 379 -23.51 -1.07 -20.44
C ASP A 379 -23.87 -1.77 -19.11
N CYS A 380 -22.87 -1.94 -18.23
CA CYS A 380 -23.08 -2.46 -16.88
C CYS A 380 -23.54 -1.35 -15.92
N LEU A 381 -23.11 -0.11 -16.20
CA LEU A 381 -23.57 1.12 -15.56
C LEU A 381 -23.84 2.16 -16.64
N THR A 382 -24.69 3.16 -16.33
CA THR A 382 -24.89 4.29 -17.24
C THR A 382 -23.67 5.21 -17.24
N GLY A 383 -23.40 5.89 -18.35
CA GLY A 383 -22.30 6.87 -18.43
C GLY A 383 -22.46 8.08 -17.49
N THR A 384 -23.63 8.31 -16.91
CA THR A 384 -23.84 9.33 -15.86
C THR A 384 -23.53 8.82 -14.45
N ALA A 385 -23.41 7.50 -14.26
CA ALA A 385 -23.14 6.88 -12.96
C ALA A 385 -21.64 6.61 -12.73
N VAL A 386 -20.83 6.75 -13.78
CA VAL A 386 -19.37 6.63 -13.82
C VAL A 386 -18.81 8.02 -14.07
#